data_AF-A0A2K8JSR9-F1
#
_entry.id   AF-A0A2K8JSR9-F1
#
_cell.length_a   1.000
_cell.length_b   1.000
_cell.length_c   1.000
_cell.angle_alpha   90.00
_cell.angle_beta   90.00
_cell.angle_gamma   90.00
#
_symmetry.space_group_name_H-M   'P 1'
#
loop_
_entity.id
_entity.type
_entity.pdbx_description
1 polymer ?
#
loop_
_entity_poly.entity_id
_entity_poly.type
_entity_poly.pdbx_seq_one_letter_code
_entity_poly.pdbx_strand_id
1 'polypeptide(L)' 'MTVLQFLLMLAFALPTANAANILVMMPFPWYSHTNSFMPIFRGLAAKGHNVTMVSPFRQKKPIPNFNEIMFPNLHQE' A
#
# COMPACT_ATOMS: atom_id res chain seq x y z
N MET A 1 -13.86 -39.18 9.09
CA MET A 1 -14.41 -37.92 9.68
C MET A 1 -13.37 -37.10 10.44
N THR A 2 -12.20 -37.66 10.78
CA THR A 2 -11.16 -36.99 11.59
C THR A 2 -10.26 -36.03 10.81
N VAL A 3 -9.89 -36.37 9.57
CA VAL A 3 -8.98 -35.54 8.76
C VAL A 3 -9.59 -34.18 8.40
N LEU A 4 -10.88 -34.15 8.05
CA LEU A 4 -11.59 -32.91 7.72
C LEU A 4 -11.69 -31.97 8.92
N GLN A 5 -12.02 -32.51 10.11
CA GLN A 5 -12.04 -31.73 11.35
C GLN A 5 -10.66 -31.16 11.68
N PHE A 6 -9.59 -31.95 11.46
CA PHE A 6 -8.23 -31.50 11.69
C PHE A 6 -7.82 -30.36 10.73
N LEU A 7 -8.17 -30.45 9.45
CA LEU A 7 -7.92 -29.38 8.46
C LEU A 7 -8.68 -28.09 8.79
N LEU A 8 -9.94 -28.20 9.24
CA LEU A 8 -10.74 -27.04 9.65
C LEU A 8 -10.16 -26.36 10.89
N MET A 9 -9.72 -27.14 11.87
CA MET A 9 -9.08 -26.63 13.08
C MET A 9 -7.76 -25.92 12.76
N LEU A 10 -6.96 -26.47 11.83
CA LEU A 10 -5.71 -25.85 11.37
C LEU A 10 -5.96 -24.53 10.62
N ALA A 11 -7.00 -24.49 9.77
CA ALA A 11 -7.36 -23.28 9.02
C ALA A 11 -7.80 -22.14 9.95
N PHE A 12 -8.53 -22.44 11.02
CA PHE A 12 -8.98 -21.45 12.01
C PHE A 12 -7.87 -20.99 12.97
N ALA A 13 -6.83 -21.80 13.15
CA ALA A 13 -5.68 -21.48 14.00
C ALA A 13 -4.68 -20.53 13.34
N LEU A 14 -4.79 -20.27 12.03
CA LEU A 14 -3.94 -19.28 11.35
C LEU A 14 -4.31 -17.88 11.82
N PRO A 15 -3.38 -17.12 12.42
CA PRO A 15 -3.67 -15.76 12.87
C PRO A 15 -4.05 -14.89 11.66
N THR A 16 -5.19 -14.22 11.75
CA THR A 16 -5.58 -13.18 10.79
C THR A 16 -4.69 -11.95 11.04
N ALA A 17 -3.67 -11.77 10.21
CA ALA A 17 -2.83 -10.58 10.28
C ALA A 17 -3.60 -9.38 9.72
N ASN A 18 -3.81 -8.36 10.55
CA ASN A 18 -4.34 -7.09 10.06
C ASN A 18 -3.25 -6.36 9.29
N ALA A 19 -3.54 -6.02 8.03
CA ALA A 19 -2.63 -5.22 7.25
C ALA A 19 -2.59 -3.77 7.77
N ALA A 20 -1.39 -3.21 7.90
CA ALA A 20 -1.20 -1.86 8.43
C ALA A 20 -1.84 -0.76 7.54
N ASN A 21 -2.27 0.33 8.19
CA ASN A 21 -2.62 1.59 7.55
C ASN A 21 -1.40 2.51 7.55
N ILE A 22 -0.91 2.91 6.37
CA ILE A 22 0.38 3.59 6.19
C ILE A 22 0.16 4.93 5.51
N LEU A 23 0.58 6.02 6.14
CA LEU A 23 0.65 7.34 5.50
C LEU A 23 2.06 7.58 4.96
N VAL A 24 2.17 7.86 3.67
CA VAL A 24 3.41 8.23 2.99
C VAL A 24 3.41 9.73 2.73
N MET A 25 4.36 10.42 3.34
CA MET A 25 4.65 11.83 3.09
C MET A 25 6.14 11.99 2.86
N MET A 26 6.52 12.40 1.64
CA MET A 26 7.92 12.61 1.28
C MET A 26 8.33 14.03 1.68
N PRO A 27 9.49 14.23 2.34
CA PRO A 27 9.97 15.56 2.72
C PRO A 27 10.13 16.51 1.52
N PHE A 28 10.53 15.95 0.37
CA PHE A 28 10.69 16.67 -0.89
C PHE A 28 9.88 15.99 -1.99
N PRO A 29 8.82 16.62 -2.52
CA PRO A 29 7.95 16.03 -3.53
C PRO A 29 8.53 16.24 -4.94
N TRP A 30 9.78 15.84 -5.15
CA TRP A 30 10.40 15.84 -6.48
C TRP A 30 10.13 14.50 -7.18
N TYR A 31 9.88 14.55 -8.49
CA TYR A 31 9.48 13.35 -9.24
C TYR A 31 10.53 12.24 -9.16
N SER A 32 11.81 12.59 -9.33
CA SER A 32 12.91 11.63 -9.27
C SER A 32 12.98 10.91 -7.92
N HIS A 33 12.97 11.66 -6.82
CA HIS A 33 12.98 11.10 -5.46
C HIS A 33 11.74 10.25 -5.21
N THR A 34 10.57 10.79 -5.52
CA THR A 34 9.30 10.10 -5.29
C THR A 34 9.24 8.79 -6.07
N ASN A 35 9.59 8.83 -7.36
CA ASN A 35 9.56 7.67 -8.24
C ASN A 35 10.54 6.57 -7.79
N SER A 36 11.70 6.92 -7.22
CA SER A 36 12.65 5.94 -6.68
C SER A 36 12.08 5.11 -5.51
N PHE A 37 11.18 5.67 -4.69
CA PHE A 37 10.56 4.95 -3.56
C PHE A 37 9.23 4.27 -3.92
N MET A 38 8.62 4.59 -5.07
CA MET A 38 7.32 4.02 -5.47
C MET A 38 7.25 2.49 -5.46
N PRO A 39 8.30 1.74 -5.87
CA PRO A 39 8.25 0.28 -5.81
C PRO A 39 7.96 -0.27 -4.41
N ILE A 40 8.44 0.40 -3.36
CA ILE A 40 8.21 0.00 -1.96
C ILE A 40 6.74 0.16 -1.61
N PHE A 41 6.18 1.34 -1.86
CA PHE A 41 4.78 1.64 -1.48
C PHE A 41 3.77 0.82 -2.28
N ARG A 42 4.03 0.60 -3.57
CA ARG A 42 3.23 -0.31 -4.40
C ARG A 42 3.34 -1.76 -3.91
N GLY A 43 4.54 -2.19 -3.51
CA GLY A 43 4.77 -3.51 -2.92
C GLY A 43 4.00 -3.72 -1.62
N LEU A 44 3.95 -2.70 -0.75
CA LEU A 44 3.15 -2.73 0.48
C LEU A 44 1.65 -2.85 0.17
N ALA A 45 1.14 -2.03 -0.75
CA ALA A 45 -0.27 -2.09 -1.17
C ALA A 45 -0.64 -3.46 -1.77
N ALA A 46 0.24 -4.03 -2.59
CA ALA A 46 0.07 -5.37 -3.18
C ALA A 46 0.07 -6.49 -2.12
N LYS A 47 0.74 -6.31 -0.98
CA LYS A 47 0.72 -7.24 0.16
C LYS A 47 -0.49 -7.05 1.09
N GLY A 48 -1.42 -6.16 0.73
CA GLY A 48 -2.66 -5.93 1.45
C GLY A 48 -2.63 -4.74 2.41
N HIS A 49 -1.51 -4.03 2.56
CA HIS A 49 -1.45 -2.82 3.37
C HIS A 49 -2.27 -1.70 2.75
N ASN A 50 -2.98 -0.93 3.58
CA ASN A 50 -3.70 0.25 3.12
C ASN A 50 -2.74 1.45 3.13
N VAL A 51 -2.21 1.79 1.96
CA VAL A 51 -1.24 2.87 1.78
C VAL A 51 -1.97 4.12 1.33
N THR A 52 -1.74 5.25 2.00
CA THR A 52 -2.22 6.58 1.58
C THR A 52 -1.02 7.45 1.33
N MET A 53 -0.87 7.94 0.10
CA MET A 53 0.26 8.78 -0.27
C MET A 53 -0.17 10.21 -0.53
N VAL A 54 0.53 11.16 0.09
CA VAL A 54 0.41 12.59 -0.20
C VAL A 54 1.45 12.95 -1.26
N SER A 55 1.02 13.28 -2.46
CA SER A 55 1.91 13.48 -3.61
C SER A 55 1.25 14.36 -4.68
N PRO A 56 2.02 15.20 -5.40
CA PRO A 56 1.50 15.87 -6.60
C PRO A 56 1.52 14.93 -7.82
N PHE A 57 2.19 13.78 -7.72
CA PHE A 57 2.37 12.82 -8.82
C PHE A 57 1.35 11.70 -8.71
N ARG A 58 0.38 11.72 -9.62
CA ARG A 58 -0.70 10.72 -9.69
C ARG A 58 -0.21 9.40 -10.28
N GLN A 59 -0.67 8.27 -9.74
CA GLN A 59 -0.47 6.98 -10.36
C GLN A 59 -1.19 6.91 -11.72
N LYS A 60 -0.51 6.34 -12.72
CA LYS A 60 -1.08 6.17 -14.08
C LYS A 60 -2.28 5.22 -14.10
N LYS A 61 -2.33 4.26 -13.18
CA LYS A 61 -3.40 3.27 -13.06
C LYS A 61 -3.78 3.16 -11.58
N PRO A 62 -5.08 2.95 -11.27
CA PRO A 62 -5.49 2.62 -9.90
C PRO A 62 -4.77 1.37 -9.40
N ILE A 63 -4.32 1.40 -8.14
CA ILE A 63 -3.68 0.28 -7.46
C ILE A 63 -4.56 -0.06 -6.24
N PRO A 64 -4.98 -1.33 -6.07
CA PRO A 64 -5.73 -1.75 -4.89
C PRO A 64 -4.97 -1.40 -3.60
N ASN A 65 -5.70 -0.93 -2.58
CA ASN A 65 -5.15 -0.51 -1.28
C ASN A 65 -4.12 0.62 -1.37
N PHE A 66 -4.12 1.40 -2.45
CA PHE A 66 -3.27 2.59 -2.60
C PHE A 66 -4.14 3.83 -2.86
N ASN A 67 -4.20 4.71 -1.87
CA ASN A 67 -4.95 5.96 -1.92
C ASN A 67 -4.00 7.12 -2.15
N GLU A 68 -4.50 8.16 -2.82
CA GLU A 68 -3.71 9.34 -3.18
C GLU A 68 -4.40 10.60 -2.66
N ILE A 69 -3.66 11.41 -1.89
CA ILE A 69 -4.03 12.77 -1.52
C ILE A 69 -3.22 13.70 -2.40
N MET A 70 -3.91 14.33 -3.35
CA MET A 70 -3.30 15.19 -4.36
C MET A 70 -3.11 16.61 -3.81
N PHE A 71 -2.00 17.25 -4.16
CA PHE A 71 -1.80 18.68 -4.00
C PHE A 71 -1.12 19.28 -5.24
N PRO A 72 -1.25 20.59 -5.50
CA PRO A 72 -0.63 21.22 -6.67
C PRO A 72 0.89 21.07 -6.66
N ASN A 73 1.48 20.75 -7.80
CA ASN A 73 2.92 20.80 -7.93
C ASN A 73 3.37 22.26 -8.03
N LEU A 74 4.00 22.79 -6.98
CA LEU A 74 4.42 24.19 -6.90
C LEU A 74 5.70 24.50 -7.71
N HIS A 75 6.32 23.49 -8.31
CA HIS A 75 7.59 23.61 -9.04
C HIS A 75 7.47 23.27 -10.54
N GLN A 76 6.26 23.27 -11.09
CA GLN A 76 6.03 23.16 -12.53
C GLN A 76 5.56 24.52 -13.06
N GLU A 77 6.51 25.30 -13.60
CA GLU A 77 6.24 26.16 -14.76
C GLU A 77 6.17 25.31 -16.03
#